data_AF-A0A290HET4-F1
#
_entry.id   AF-A0A290HET4-F1
#
_cell.length_a   1.000
_cell.length_b   1.000
_cell.length_c   1.000
_cell.angle_alpha   90.00
_cell.angle_beta   90.00
_cell.angle_gamma   90.00
#
_symmetry.space_group_name_H-M   'P 1'
#
loop_
_entity.id
_entity.type
_entity.pdbx_description
1 polymer ?
#
loop_
_entity_poly.entity_id
_entity_poly.type
_entity_poly.pdbx_seq_one_letter_code
_entity_poly.pdbx_strand_id
1 'polypeptide(L)'
;MLLEQFLHETRYQSIAHLYFDEVKLTILDRVKKEHTSFQSFDLTKEIKFAPVADILFIEIGDGNKDKLKLLVSLFAKRKPIIAYLFADDVENRLLLKFALHFGITDVLPLKNEENLLFSIFSKSPNKLDDKLFTFQKIELEKKIEHFFPFLVFQGETLTYANAKAKMLYETNDLMALQTKLNRDEELCEALKEDGDAQGSIVIETASAAKEIYLCVIKSFPQSSEKIVTLINYEPENEPKNCSSIMNRFDFVDKLKDRLAQQSVTQTPISLIFINISNLDKLSKTFTSTTLYDAFKNLMLQLFKLKEEGQELIQWSPNLYILMGEKETFEHACDQTRYIQQELISATANEKITPIILSSAFQIEMDDLNEVIDYIEKINTKNLLPHDIEKIKYYELDYLDNVIEEQEQISYLMHNCVNNKIPIKLLNIYKGLCINTNSAIIKIAQDSYQMSCENLQGYAMQLEGETVLQAPNFPKDIKAEISLVDIKRSLVIIKNLKFLASSANNRQHTRVQTNVRTPVLIKYAHRSSAQGEIIDISVNSIAMKVTKSFREEEMMSQYVRLNFSLPCEEGENGYVIMDIEAKVTYIGHTDEYTKIVVSLENLPKPYDDYLLRYMYTRQKELISEIRRATKAYN
;
A
#
# COMPACT_ATOMS: atom_id res chain seq x y z
N MET A 1 -47.45 -16.34 0.02
CA MET A 1 -46.94 -15.11 0.67
C MET A 1 -45.49 -15.20 1.11
N LEU A 2 -45.11 -15.95 2.17
CA LEU A 2 -43.72 -15.92 2.68
C LEU A 2 -42.68 -16.57 1.76
N LEU A 3 -43.01 -17.68 1.10
CA LEU A 3 -42.13 -18.28 0.08
C LEU A 3 -41.97 -17.35 -1.13
N GLU A 4 -43.07 -16.75 -1.62
CA GLU A 4 -43.02 -15.80 -2.73
C GLU A 4 -42.21 -14.55 -2.38
N GLN A 5 -42.30 -14.07 -1.14
CA GLN A 5 -41.49 -12.98 -0.62
C GLN A 5 -40.01 -13.37 -0.56
N PHE A 6 -39.68 -14.54 -0.01
CA PHE A 6 -38.32 -15.06 -0.01
C PHE A 6 -37.74 -15.19 -1.43
N LEU A 7 -38.51 -15.78 -2.36
CA LEU A 7 -38.11 -15.90 -3.77
C LEU A 7 -37.93 -14.53 -4.42
N HIS A 8 -38.75 -13.55 -4.06
CA HIS A 8 -38.61 -12.17 -4.54
C HIS A 8 -37.37 -11.47 -3.99
N GLU A 9 -37.08 -11.63 -2.69
CA GLU A 9 -35.93 -11.03 -2.01
C GLU A 9 -34.60 -11.65 -2.44
N THR A 10 -34.60 -12.96 -2.72
CA THR A 10 -33.41 -13.73 -3.10
C THR A 10 -33.22 -13.86 -4.62
N ARG A 11 -34.09 -13.26 -5.44
CA ARG A 11 -34.11 -13.43 -6.92
C ARG A 11 -32.80 -13.13 -7.66
N TYR A 12 -31.90 -12.36 -7.06
CA TYR A 12 -30.59 -12.00 -7.63
C TYR A 12 -29.42 -12.74 -6.96
N GLN A 13 -29.71 -13.59 -5.97
CA GLN A 13 -28.73 -14.37 -5.24
C GLN A 13 -28.67 -15.79 -5.80
N SER A 14 -27.51 -16.43 -5.68
CA SER A 14 -27.30 -17.82 -6.05
C SER A 14 -27.49 -18.73 -4.82
N ILE A 15 -28.29 -19.79 -4.96
CA ILE A 15 -28.56 -20.75 -3.89
C ILE A 15 -27.94 -22.09 -4.25
N ALA A 16 -27.12 -22.65 -3.36
CA ALA A 16 -26.66 -24.02 -3.48
C ALA A 16 -27.11 -24.87 -2.30
N HIS A 17 -27.57 -26.07 -2.63
CA HIS A 17 -28.01 -27.08 -1.69
C HIS A 17 -27.02 -28.25 -1.69
N LEU A 18 -26.35 -28.47 -0.56
CA LEU A 18 -25.33 -29.49 -0.37
C LEU A 18 -25.88 -30.60 0.50
N TYR A 19 -25.70 -31.85 0.09
CA TYR A 19 -26.14 -33.02 0.85
C TYR A 19 -25.12 -34.14 0.76
N PHE A 20 -25.26 -35.15 1.62
CA PHE A 20 -24.44 -36.36 1.59
C PHE A 20 -25.30 -37.56 1.18
N ASP A 21 -24.94 -38.19 0.05
CA ASP A 21 -25.54 -39.41 -0.51
C ASP A 21 -26.97 -39.24 -1.03
N GLU A 22 -27.92 -38.88 -0.17
CA GLU A 22 -29.34 -38.73 -0.50
C GLU A 22 -29.91 -37.42 0.08
N VAL A 23 -30.76 -36.76 -0.70
CA VAL A 23 -31.48 -35.55 -0.28
C VAL A 23 -32.59 -35.94 0.68
N LYS A 24 -32.56 -35.40 1.90
CA LYS A 24 -33.55 -35.63 2.95
C LYS A 24 -34.56 -34.48 3.08
N LEU A 25 -34.22 -33.25 2.70
CA LEU A 25 -35.12 -32.08 2.75
C LEU A 25 -35.92 -31.89 1.46
N THR A 26 -36.88 -32.77 1.22
CA THR A 26 -37.89 -32.61 0.15
C THR A 26 -38.69 -31.30 0.26
N ILE A 27 -38.76 -30.70 1.45
CA ILE A 27 -39.43 -29.41 1.67
C ILE A 27 -38.80 -28.25 0.87
N LEU A 28 -37.53 -28.38 0.44
CA LEU A 28 -36.84 -27.41 -0.41
C LEU A 28 -37.14 -27.60 -1.91
N ASP A 29 -37.82 -28.68 -2.32
CA ASP A 29 -38.09 -28.97 -3.75
C ASP A 29 -38.93 -27.87 -4.41
N ARG A 30 -39.80 -27.22 -3.65
CA ARG A 30 -40.59 -26.11 -4.15
C ARG A 30 -39.72 -24.87 -4.43
N VAL A 31 -38.78 -24.56 -3.53
CA VAL A 31 -37.78 -23.48 -3.73
C VAL A 31 -36.91 -23.80 -4.94
N LYS A 32 -36.46 -25.05 -5.05
CA LYS A 32 -35.65 -25.53 -6.18
C LYS A 32 -36.34 -25.38 -7.53
N LYS A 33 -37.67 -25.57 -7.59
CA LYS A 33 -38.45 -25.42 -8.83
C LYS A 33 -38.73 -23.97 -9.18
N GLU A 34 -38.95 -23.12 -8.18
CA GLU A 34 -39.43 -21.74 -8.37
C GLU A 34 -38.29 -20.70 -8.39
N HIS A 35 -37.11 -21.01 -7.85
CA HIS A 35 -35.97 -20.09 -7.81
C HIS A 35 -35.06 -20.23 -9.04
N THR A 36 -34.74 -19.12 -9.70
CA THR A 36 -34.02 -19.07 -11.00
C THR A 36 -32.59 -19.58 -10.94
N SER A 37 -31.91 -19.45 -9.80
CA SER A 37 -30.51 -19.83 -9.60
C SER A 37 -30.32 -20.78 -8.42
N PHE A 38 -30.94 -21.96 -8.45
CA PHE A 38 -30.82 -23.00 -7.43
C PHE A 38 -30.08 -24.24 -7.97
N GLN A 39 -29.02 -24.67 -7.29
CA GLN A 39 -28.24 -25.85 -7.66
C GLN A 39 -28.14 -26.83 -6.48
N SER A 40 -28.02 -28.14 -6.76
CA SER A 40 -27.88 -29.16 -5.71
C SER A 40 -26.67 -30.05 -5.98
N PHE A 41 -25.88 -30.35 -4.95
CA PHE A 41 -24.61 -31.05 -5.06
C PHE A 41 -24.51 -32.16 -4.01
N ASP A 42 -24.09 -33.34 -4.45
CA ASP A 42 -23.77 -34.46 -3.57
C ASP A 42 -22.29 -34.39 -3.16
N LEU A 43 -22.04 -34.07 -1.90
CA LEU A 43 -20.70 -33.88 -1.36
C LEU A 43 -19.87 -35.18 -1.31
N THR A 44 -20.48 -36.35 -1.44
CA THR A 44 -19.72 -37.62 -1.52
C THR A 44 -19.23 -37.91 -2.94
N LYS A 45 -19.86 -37.33 -3.97
CA LYS A 45 -19.53 -37.56 -5.39
C LYS A 45 -18.80 -36.39 -6.06
N GLU A 46 -19.07 -35.15 -5.66
CA GLU A 46 -18.65 -33.94 -6.39
C GLU A 46 -17.63 -33.06 -5.65
N ILE A 47 -16.64 -33.68 -5.00
CA ILE A 47 -15.65 -33.00 -4.14
C ILE A 47 -14.74 -32.01 -4.92
N LYS A 48 -14.65 -32.11 -6.25
CA LYS A 48 -13.68 -31.35 -7.07
C LYS A 48 -14.12 -29.93 -7.44
N PHE A 49 -15.41 -29.59 -7.33
CA PHE A 49 -15.90 -28.25 -7.63
C PHE A 49 -16.69 -27.70 -6.44
N ALA A 50 -16.11 -26.72 -5.75
CA ALA A 50 -16.82 -26.00 -4.70
C ALA A 50 -17.89 -25.11 -5.36
N PRO A 51 -19.19 -25.29 -5.07
CA PRO A 51 -20.23 -24.47 -5.68
C PRO A 51 -20.12 -23.03 -5.19
N VAL A 52 -20.17 -22.09 -6.13
CA VAL A 52 -20.17 -20.66 -5.83
C VAL A 52 -21.62 -20.24 -5.64
N ALA A 53 -22.02 -20.01 -4.38
CA ALA A 53 -23.35 -19.56 -4.04
C ALA A 53 -23.36 -18.54 -2.90
N ASP A 54 -24.30 -17.60 -2.95
CA ASP A 54 -24.54 -16.59 -1.93
C ASP A 54 -25.24 -17.18 -0.70
N ILE A 55 -26.13 -18.14 -0.93
CA ILE A 55 -26.86 -18.89 0.10
C ILE A 55 -26.50 -20.38 0.03
N LEU A 56 -26.08 -20.95 1.16
CA LEU A 56 -25.84 -22.38 1.31
C LEU A 56 -26.87 -23.04 2.23
N PHE A 57 -27.54 -24.06 1.71
CA PHE A 57 -28.29 -25.04 2.49
C PHE A 57 -27.48 -26.32 2.57
N ILE A 58 -27.18 -26.83 3.78
CA ILE A 58 -26.30 -27.98 3.94
C ILE A 58 -26.96 -29.04 4.82
N GLU A 59 -27.29 -30.19 4.24
CA GLU A 59 -27.77 -31.36 4.97
C GLU A 59 -26.58 -32.17 5.48
N ILE A 60 -26.38 -32.21 6.80
CA ILE A 60 -25.28 -33.00 7.39
C ILE A 60 -25.77 -34.34 7.96
N GLY A 61 -27.02 -34.40 8.45
CA GLY A 61 -27.56 -35.57 9.16
C GLY A 61 -26.85 -35.78 10.49
N ASP A 62 -26.13 -36.91 10.65
CA ASP A 62 -25.26 -37.15 11.78
C ASP A 62 -24.00 -36.27 11.69
N GLY A 63 -23.85 -35.31 12.61
CA GLY A 63 -22.74 -34.36 12.66
C GLY A 63 -21.39 -34.99 13.04
N ASN A 64 -20.93 -35.97 12.26
CA ASN A 64 -19.69 -36.70 12.51
C ASN A 64 -18.44 -35.92 12.02
N LYS A 65 -17.28 -36.26 12.57
CA LYS A 65 -16.03 -35.52 12.34
C LYS A 65 -15.58 -35.52 10.88
N ASP A 66 -15.87 -36.58 10.13
CA ASP A 66 -15.38 -36.72 8.76
C ASP A 66 -16.19 -35.87 7.78
N LYS A 67 -17.52 -35.80 7.94
CA LYS A 67 -18.39 -34.84 7.23
C LYS A 67 -18.01 -33.39 7.54
N LEU A 68 -17.73 -33.07 8.81
CA LEU A 68 -17.31 -31.72 9.20
C LEU A 68 -15.95 -31.34 8.61
N LYS A 69 -14.97 -32.27 8.54
CA LYS A 69 -13.68 -32.01 7.87
C LYS A 69 -13.84 -31.66 6.38
N LEU A 70 -14.75 -32.34 5.68
CA LEU A 70 -15.08 -32.01 4.29
C LEU A 70 -15.61 -30.57 4.19
N LEU A 71 -16.52 -30.19 5.08
CA LEU A 71 -17.06 -28.83 5.13
C LEU A 71 -16.00 -27.77 5.51
N VAL A 72 -15.05 -28.08 6.40
CA VAL A 72 -13.91 -27.17 6.71
C VAL A 72 -13.18 -26.75 5.43
N SER A 73 -12.93 -27.70 4.52
CA SER A 73 -12.23 -27.39 3.27
C SER A 73 -13.02 -26.48 2.32
N LEU A 74 -14.35 -26.53 2.39
CA LEU A 74 -15.26 -25.67 1.63
C LEU A 74 -15.30 -24.26 2.21
N PHE A 75 -15.51 -24.13 3.53
CA PHE A 75 -15.60 -22.84 4.22
C PHE A 75 -14.24 -22.12 4.39
N ALA A 76 -13.12 -22.84 4.38
CA ALA A 76 -11.79 -22.23 4.40
C ALA A 76 -11.46 -21.49 3.11
N LYS A 77 -12.09 -21.86 1.98
CA LYS A 77 -11.84 -21.26 0.66
C LYS A 77 -12.82 -20.14 0.32
N ARG A 78 -14.03 -20.11 0.92
CA ARG A 78 -15.07 -19.10 0.66
C ARG A 78 -15.99 -18.89 1.88
N LYS A 79 -16.51 -17.68 2.05
CA LYS A 79 -17.52 -17.33 3.06
C LYS A 79 -18.84 -16.98 2.36
N PRO A 80 -19.87 -17.84 2.39
CA PRO A 80 -21.20 -17.50 1.86
C PRO A 80 -21.82 -16.34 2.65
N ILE A 81 -22.76 -15.61 2.04
CA ILE A 81 -23.48 -14.52 2.72
C ILE A 81 -24.40 -15.12 3.80
N ILE A 82 -25.05 -16.24 3.49
CA ILE A 82 -25.96 -16.95 4.38
C ILE A 82 -25.68 -18.46 4.30
N ALA A 83 -25.64 -19.15 5.45
CA ALA A 83 -25.45 -20.60 5.50
C ALA A 83 -26.32 -21.23 6.59
N TYR A 84 -27.12 -22.24 6.23
CA TYR A 84 -27.90 -23.05 7.17
C TYR A 84 -27.41 -24.48 7.17
N LEU A 85 -27.23 -25.04 8.37
CA LEU A 85 -26.94 -26.46 8.56
C LEU A 85 -28.20 -27.19 9.02
N PHE A 86 -28.48 -28.33 8.41
CA PHE A 86 -29.60 -29.19 8.78
C PHE A 86 -29.09 -30.53 9.32
N ALA A 87 -29.37 -30.82 10.59
CA ALA A 87 -28.83 -31.98 11.30
C ALA A 87 -29.89 -32.77 12.05
N ASP A 88 -29.61 -34.05 12.29
CA ASP A 88 -30.47 -34.93 13.08
C ASP A 88 -30.42 -34.56 14.57
N ASP A 89 -29.24 -34.15 15.06
CA ASP A 89 -29.00 -33.62 16.41
C ASP A 89 -28.46 -32.18 16.32
N VAL A 90 -29.36 -31.21 16.53
CA VAL A 90 -29.02 -29.78 16.51
C VAL A 90 -28.21 -29.33 17.72
N GLU A 91 -28.21 -30.12 18.81
CA GLU A 91 -27.44 -29.83 20.03
C GLU A 91 -26.04 -30.46 20.01
N ASN A 92 -25.69 -31.13 18.90
CA ASN A 92 -24.39 -31.76 18.74
C ASN A 92 -23.25 -30.75 18.95
N ARG A 93 -22.44 -30.96 20.00
CA ARG A 93 -21.37 -30.05 20.40
C ARG A 93 -20.33 -29.80 19.31
N LEU A 94 -20.01 -30.79 18.49
CA LEU A 94 -19.04 -30.65 17.40
C LEU A 94 -19.62 -29.79 16.26
N LEU A 95 -20.90 -30.00 15.95
CA LEU A 95 -21.63 -29.23 14.95
C LEU A 95 -21.79 -27.76 15.38
N LEU A 96 -22.18 -27.52 16.64
CA LEU A 96 -22.31 -26.16 17.19
C LEU A 96 -20.97 -25.43 17.24
N LYS A 97 -19.87 -26.14 17.59
CA LYS A 97 -18.52 -25.57 17.55
C LYS A 97 -18.10 -25.22 16.12
N PHE A 98 -18.44 -26.05 15.14
CA PHE A 98 -18.21 -25.77 13.73
C PHE A 98 -19.03 -24.56 13.26
N ALA A 99 -20.32 -24.52 13.61
CA ALA A 99 -21.23 -23.43 13.27
C ALA A 99 -20.74 -22.08 13.80
N LEU A 100 -20.29 -22.05 15.06
CA LEU A 100 -19.70 -20.87 15.69
C LEU A 100 -18.39 -20.44 15.01
N HIS A 101 -17.53 -21.39 14.67
CA HIS A 101 -16.22 -21.09 14.06
C HIS A 101 -16.35 -20.49 12.65
N PHE A 102 -17.34 -20.92 11.86
CA PHE A 102 -17.54 -20.46 10.48
C PHE A 102 -18.68 -19.44 10.30
N GLY A 103 -19.33 -18.99 11.39
CA GLY A 103 -20.38 -17.98 11.33
C GLY A 103 -21.65 -18.45 10.60
N ILE A 104 -22.04 -19.71 10.81
CA ILE A 104 -23.26 -20.28 10.23
C ILE A 104 -24.51 -19.57 10.78
N THR A 105 -25.45 -19.24 9.89
CA THR A 105 -26.66 -18.46 10.19
C THR A 105 -27.58 -19.18 11.20
N ASP A 106 -27.84 -20.47 11.00
CA ASP A 106 -28.56 -21.28 11.98
C ASP A 106 -28.27 -22.78 11.80
N VAL A 107 -28.48 -23.55 12.87
CA VAL A 107 -28.47 -25.01 12.85
C VAL A 107 -29.88 -25.49 13.12
N LEU A 108 -30.49 -26.11 12.12
CA LEU A 108 -31.90 -26.45 12.10
C LEU A 108 -32.10 -27.98 12.08
N PRO A 109 -33.24 -28.48 12.59
CA PRO A 109 -33.51 -29.92 12.54
C PRO A 109 -33.75 -30.37 11.10
N LEU A 110 -33.19 -31.52 10.73
CA LEU A 110 -33.37 -32.15 9.43
C LEU A 110 -34.76 -32.81 9.32
N LYS A 111 -35.81 -32.00 9.22
CA LYS A 111 -37.21 -32.45 9.16
C LYS A 111 -38.00 -31.75 8.06
N ASN A 112 -38.87 -32.48 7.38
CA ASN A 112 -39.74 -31.94 6.33
C ASN A 112 -41.02 -31.31 6.91
N GLU A 113 -40.87 -30.28 7.73
CA GLU A 113 -41.99 -29.57 8.37
C GLU A 113 -42.12 -28.15 7.79
N GLU A 114 -43.34 -27.69 7.51
CA GLU A 114 -43.55 -26.32 6.99
C GLU A 114 -43.02 -25.24 7.94
N ASN A 115 -43.08 -25.49 9.26
CA ASN A 115 -42.52 -24.61 10.29
C ASN A 115 -41.01 -24.35 10.12
N LEU A 116 -40.28 -25.30 9.52
CA LEU A 116 -38.87 -25.14 9.18
C LEU A 116 -38.70 -24.06 8.09
N LEU A 117 -39.50 -24.12 7.03
CA LEU A 117 -39.53 -23.08 5.98
C LEU A 117 -39.93 -21.74 6.57
N PHE A 118 -40.95 -21.70 7.44
CA PHE A 118 -41.32 -20.47 8.15
C PHE A 118 -40.14 -19.91 8.94
N SER A 119 -39.34 -20.74 9.61
CA SER A 119 -38.17 -20.28 10.36
C SER A 119 -37.05 -19.73 9.47
N ILE A 120 -36.89 -20.24 8.25
CA ILE A 120 -35.91 -19.72 7.28
C ILE A 120 -36.43 -18.42 6.67
N PHE A 121 -37.72 -18.37 6.30
CA PHE A 121 -38.32 -17.27 5.54
C PHE A 121 -38.85 -16.10 6.39
N SER A 122 -38.95 -16.27 7.71
CA SER A 122 -39.32 -15.20 8.66
C SER A 122 -38.14 -14.61 9.42
N LYS A 123 -36.95 -15.24 9.37
CA LYS A 123 -35.75 -14.80 10.11
C LYS A 123 -34.85 -13.84 9.33
N SER A 124 -35.13 -13.57 8.06
CA SER A 124 -34.54 -12.47 7.30
C SER A 124 -35.45 -11.25 7.45
N PRO A 125 -35.09 -10.09 8.06
CA PRO A 125 -33.83 -9.61 8.62
C PRO A 125 -33.86 -9.29 10.15
N ASN A 126 -34.97 -9.48 10.87
CA ASN A 126 -35.17 -8.86 12.20
C ASN A 126 -34.77 -9.72 13.43
N LYS A 127 -34.23 -10.93 13.27
CA LYS A 127 -33.70 -11.75 14.40
C LYS A 127 -32.17 -11.83 14.45
N LEU A 128 -31.51 -11.28 13.43
CA LEU A 128 -30.06 -11.07 13.47
C LEU A 128 -29.74 -9.97 14.48
N ASP A 129 -30.54 -8.90 14.56
CA ASP A 129 -30.32 -7.76 15.45
C ASP A 129 -30.46 -8.10 16.94
N ASP A 130 -31.45 -8.89 17.37
CA ASP A 130 -31.60 -9.22 18.81
C ASP A 130 -30.54 -10.20 19.32
N LYS A 131 -30.13 -11.16 18.48
CA LYS A 131 -29.02 -12.07 18.78
C LYS A 131 -27.67 -11.39 18.59
N LEU A 132 -27.50 -10.47 17.64
CA LEU A 132 -26.34 -9.58 17.53
C LEU A 132 -26.28 -8.64 18.72
N PHE A 133 -27.38 -8.14 19.25
CA PHE A 133 -27.39 -7.30 20.44
C PHE A 133 -27.02 -8.10 21.69
N THR A 134 -27.51 -9.33 21.82
CA THR A 134 -27.13 -10.23 22.93
C THR A 134 -25.69 -10.73 22.78
N PHE A 135 -25.23 -11.02 21.57
CA PHE A 135 -23.85 -11.43 21.30
C PHE A 135 -22.89 -10.25 21.38
N GLN A 136 -23.26 -9.04 20.94
CA GLN A 136 -22.54 -7.79 21.17
C GLN A 136 -22.55 -7.41 22.64
N LYS A 137 -23.61 -7.70 23.40
CA LYS A 137 -23.63 -7.53 24.86
C LYS A 137 -22.69 -8.53 25.54
N ILE A 138 -22.67 -9.80 25.14
CA ILE A 138 -21.73 -10.82 25.65
C ILE A 138 -20.29 -10.56 25.16
N GLU A 139 -20.11 -10.01 23.97
CA GLU A 139 -18.83 -9.63 23.39
C GLU A 139 -18.35 -8.29 23.96
N LEU A 140 -19.24 -7.36 24.30
CA LEU A 140 -18.96 -6.19 25.15
C LEU A 140 -18.62 -6.63 26.56
N GLU A 141 -19.34 -7.58 27.15
CA GLU A 141 -19.03 -8.15 28.48
C GLU A 141 -17.66 -8.82 28.46
N LYS A 142 -17.30 -9.56 27.40
CA LYS A 142 -15.97 -10.16 27.22
C LYS A 142 -14.87 -9.15 26.85
N LYS A 143 -15.19 -8.08 26.12
CA LYS A 143 -14.28 -6.98 25.81
C LYS A 143 -14.03 -6.12 27.06
N ILE A 144 -15.07 -5.77 27.81
CA ILE A 144 -15.00 -5.03 29.09
C ILE A 144 -14.28 -5.88 30.15
N GLU A 145 -14.50 -7.20 30.21
CA GLU A 145 -13.74 -8.15 31.05
C GLU A 145 -12.21 -8.00 30.89
N HIS A 146 -11.74 -7.62 29.69
CA HIS A 146 -10.32 -7.46 29.39
C HIS A 146 -9.78 -6.04 29.63
N PHE A 147 -10.62 -5.01 29.73
CA PHE A 147 -10.14 -3.62 29.81
C PHE A 147 -10.18 -3.06 31.23
N PHE A 148 -11.25 -3.24 32.01
CA PHE A 148 -11.42 -2.58 33.31
C PHE A 148 -11.92 -3.52 34.41
N PRO A 149 -11.59 -3.29 35.70
CA PRO A 149 -12.32 -3.86 36.81
C PRO A 149 -13.82 -3.54 36.71
N PHE A 150 -14.65 -4.58 36.82
CA PHE A 150 -16.08 -4.52 36.56
C PHE A 150 -16.87 -5.34 37.58
N LEU A 151 -17.94 -4.75 38.10
CA LEU A 151 -18.77 -5.27 39.18
C LEU A 151 -20.25 -5.10 38.82
N VAL A 152 -21.07 -6.11 39.12
CA VAL A 152 -22.53 -6.06 38.92
C VAL A 152 -23.21 -6.21 40.26
N PHE A 153 -24.13 -5.31 40.53
CA PHE A 153 -24.97 -5.29 41.71
C PHE A 153 -26.42 -5.52 41.33
N GLN A 154 -27.14 -6.25 42.18
CA GLN A 154 -28.60 -6.32 42.17
C GLN A 154 -29.09 -5.66 43.46
N GLY A 155 -29.69 -4.47 43.35
CA GLY A 155 -29.81 -3.56 44.48
C GLY A 155 -28.45 -3.21 45.06
N GLU A 156 -28.27 -3.43 46.37
CA GLU A 156 -26.99 -3.21 47.08
C GLU A 156 -26.10 -4.47 47.14
N THR A 157 -26.53 -5.60 46.57
CA THR A 157 -25.82 -6.88 46.68
C THR A 157 -24.93 -7.13 45.47
N LEU A 158 -23.64 -7.42 45.70
CA LEU A 158 -22.71 -7.76 44.63
C LEU A 158 -23.01 -9.17 44.10
N THR A 159 -23.45 -9.28 42.85
CA THR A 159 -23.81 -10.55 42.21
C THR A 159 -22.73 -11.08 41.29
N TYR A 160 -21.86 -10.21 40.75
CA TYR A 160 -20.77 -10.61 39.90
C TYR A 160 -19.58 -9.65 39.97
N ALA A 161 -18.37 -10.18 39.83
CA ALA A 161 -17.12 -9.44 39.70
C ALA A 161 -16.23 -10.14 38.67
N ASN A 162 -15.67 -9.37 37.74
CA ASN A 162 -14.76 -9.89 36.72
C ASN A 162 -13.35 -10.20 37.30
N ALA A 163 -12.51 -10.86 36.49
CA ALA A 163 -11.16 -11.25 36.92
C ALA A 163 -10.30 -10.05 37.35
N LYS A 164 -10.41 -8.90 36.67
CA LYS A 164 -9.68 -7.68 37.04
C LYS A 164 -10.12 -7.09 38.38
N ALA A 165 -11.42 -7.07 38.67
CA ALA A 165 -11.93 -6.64 39.98
C ALA A 165 -11.47 -7.58 41.10
N LYS A 166 -11.50 -8.89 40.86
CA LYS A 166 -10.97 -9.88 41.81
C LYS A 166 -9.47 -9.75 42.06
N MET A 167 -8.71 -9.43 41.01
CA MET A 167 -7.27 -9.11 41.14
C MET A 167 -7.04 -7.81 41.90
N LEU A 168 -7.78 -6.74 41.57
CA LEU A 168 -7.66 -5.42 42.19
C LEU A 168 -7.94 -5.46 43.69
N TYR A 169 -8.97 -6.22 44.10
CA TYR A 169 -9.32 -6.40 45.51
C TYR A 169 -8.68 -7.65 46.14
N GLU A 170 -7.78 -8.34 45.43
CA GLU A 170 -7.04 -9.52 45.91
C GLU A 170 -7.93 -10.60 46.55
N THR A 171 -9.13 -10.80 46.00
CA THR A 171 -10.06 -11.81 46.50
C THR A 171 -10.91 -12.35 45.37
N ASN A 172 -11.10 -13.67 45.39
CA ASN A 172 -12.05 -14.34 44.51
C ASN A 172 -13.43 -14.51 45.15
N ASP A 173 -13.55 -14.26 46.46
CA ASP A 173 -14.81 -14.32 47.20
C ASP A 173 -15.59 -13.00 47.07
N LEU A 174 -16.83 -13.11 46.61
CA LEU A 174 -17.71 -11.95 46.36
C LEU A 174 -18.11 -11.26 47.67
N MET A 175 -18.30 -11.99 48.77
CA MET A 175 -18.64 -11.37 50.07
C MET A 175 -17.47 -10.55 50.63
N ALA A 176 -16.26 -11.10 50.59
CA ALA A 176 -15.06 -10.36 50.97
C ALA A 176 -14.82 -9.13 50.08
N LEU A 177 -15.11 -9.23 48.78
CA LEU A 177 -15.00 -8.12 47.83
C LEU A 177 -16.02 -7.02 48.15
N GLN A 178 -17.28 -7.39 48.37
CA GLN A 178 -18.33 -6.46 48.77
C GLN A 178 -18.01 -5.78 50.10
N THR A 179 -17.42 -6.50 51.07
CA THR A 179 -16.99 -5.91 52.35
C THR A 179 -15.89 -4.86 52.16
N LYS A 180 -14.99 -5.05 51.18
CA LYS A 180 -13.96 -4.05 50.84
C LYS A 180 -14.56 -2.83 50.14
N LEU A 181 -15.51 -3.04 49.22
CA LEU A 181 -16.23 -1.96 48.53
C LEU A 181 -17.06 -1.12 49.49
N ASN A 182 -17.72 -1.77 50.47
CA ASN A 182 -18.57 -1.09 51.46
C ASN A 182 -17.80 -0.20 52.46
N ARG A 183 -16.47 -0.11 52.36
CA ARG A 183 -15.66 0.84 53.14
C ARG A 183 -15.66 2.24 52.53
N ASP A 184 -16.07 2.37 51.29
CA ASP A 184 -16.20 3.64 50.59
C ASP A 184 -17.64 4.14 50.75
N GLU A 185 -17.84 5.14 51.61
CA GLU A 185 -19.17 5.67 51.95
C GLU A 185 -19.84 6.33 50.74
N GLU A 186 -19.08 7.06 49.91
CA GLU A 186 -19.58 7.74 48.71
C GLU A 186 -20.08 6.73 47.67
N LEU A 187 -19.34 5.64 47.46
CA LEU A 187 -19.76 4.54 46.59
C LEU A 187 -21.05 3.87 47.09
N CYS A 188 -21.17 3.69 48.41
CA CYS A 188 -22.36 3.07 49.00
C CYS A 188 -23.61 3.95 48.86
N GLU A 189 -23.48 5.27 49.02
CA GLU A 189 -24.57 6.20 48.78
C GLU A 189 -24.97 6.22 47.31
N ALA A 190 -24.01 6.28 46.40
CA ALA A 190 -24.27 6.24 44.96
C ALA A 190 -24.94 4.91 44.51
N LEU A 191 -24.59 3.78 45.15
CA LEU A 191 -25.26 2.50 44.93
C LEU A 191 -26.70 2.44 45.43
N LYS A 192 -27.16 3.38 46.27
CA LYS A 192 -28.56 3.47 46.72
C LYS A 192 -29.43 4.34 45.81
N GLU A 193 -28.84 5.26 45.06
CA GLU A 193 -29.57 6.16 44.17
C GLU A 193 -30.00 5.46 42.87
N ASP A 194 -31.21 5.72 42.38
CA ASP A 194 -31.76 5.09 41.16
C ASP A 194 -31.27 5.72 39.84
N GLY A 195 -30.17 6.48 39.88
CA GLY A 195 -29.57 7.18 38.74
C GLY A 195 -28.20 6.64 38.33
N ASP A 196 -27.72 7.09 37.17
CA ASP A 196 -26.31 6.95 36.81
C ASP A 196 -25.48 7.89 37.69
N ALA A 197 -24.31 7.43 38.14
CA ALA A 197 -23.43 8.21 39.00
C ALA A 197 -21.97 8.08 38.54
N GLN A 198 -21.18 9.12 38.78
CA GLN A 198 -19.75 9.12 38.50
C GLN A 198 -19.02 9.79 39.65
N GLY A 199 -17.94 9.18 40.10
CA GLY A 199 -17.12 9.67 41.20
C GLY A 199 -15.69 9.14 41.10
N SER A 200 -14.84 9.49 42.06
CA SER A 200 -13.50 8.93 42.18
C SER A 200 -13.40 8.15 43.48
N ILE A 201 -12.92 6.91 43.42
CA ILE A 201 -12.70 6.08 44.60
C ILE A 201 -11.21 5.84 44.77
N VAL A 202 -10.76 5.73 46.03
CA VAL A 202 -9.35 5.46 46.34
C VAL A 202 -9.21 4.01 46.77
N ILE A 203 -8.41 3.26 46.04
CA ILE A 203 -8.17 1.84 46.31
C ILE A 203 -6.72 1.68 46.78
N GLU A 204 -6.55 1.08 47.94
CA GLU A 204 -5.25 0.69 48.46
C GLU A 204 -4.86 -0.67 47.87
N THR A 205 -3.81 -0.69 47.05
CA THR A 205 -3.34 -1.90 46.35
C THR A 205 -2.38 -2.74 47.21
N ALA A 206 -1.99 -3.93 46.73
CA ALA A 206 -1.05 -4.87 47.37
C ALA A 206 0.23 -4.23 47.93
N SER A 207 0.69 -3.14 47.30
CA SER A 207 1.91 -2.42 47.65
C SER A 207 1.70 -1.32 48.70
N ALA A 208 0.50 -1.22 49.28
CA ALA A 208 0.05 -0.12 50.14
C ALA A 208 0.07 1.26 49.43
N ALA A 209 0.08 1.26 48.10
CA ALA A 209 -0.09 2.47 47.30
C ALA A 209 -1.59 2.79 47.17
N LYS A 210 -1.96 4.04 47.39
CA LYS A 210 -3.31 4.55 47.16
C LYS A 210 -3.43 4.99 45.71
N GLU A 211 -4.19 4.22 44.93
CA GLU A 211 -4.48 4.53 43.53
C GLU A 211 -5.89 5.13 43.41
N ILE A 212 -6.04 6.14 42.56
CA ILE A 212 -7.33 6.79 42.31
C ILE A 212 -7.96 6.12 41.09
N TYR A 213 -9.20 5.67 41.25
CA TYR A 213 -9.99 5.08 40.18
C TYR A 213 -11.21 5.96 39.92
N LEU A 214 -11.43 6.32 38.67
CA LEU A 214 -12.71 6.87 38.25
C LEU A 214 -13.75 5.74 38.31
N CYS A 215 -14.75 5.93 39.14
CA CYS A 215 -15.88 5.03 39.32
C CYS A 215 -17.06 5.53 38.50
N VAL A 216 -17.57 4.67 37.61
CA VAL A 216 -18.79 4.94 36.82
C VAL A 216 -19.83 3.90 37.18
N ILE A 217 -20.97 4.35 37.69
CA ILE A 217 -22.13 3.55 38.04
C ILE A 217 -23.21 3.79 36.99
N LYS A 218 -23.65 2.71 36.35
CA LYS A 218 -24.77 2.73 35.41
C LYS A 218 -25.93 1.94 35.99
N SER A 219 -27.06 2.62 36.15
CA SER A 219 -28.27 2.05 36.74
C SER A 219 -29.22 1.57 35.65
N PHE A 220 -29.83 0.40 35.86
CA PHE A 220 -30.84 -0.18 34.97
C PHE A 220 -32.17 -0.26 35.73
N PRO A 221 -33.01 0.80 35.68
CA PRO A 221 -34.18 0.92 36.57
C PRO A 221 -35.21 -0.21 36.41
N GLN A 222 -35.27 -0.83 35.24
CA GLN A 222 -36.21 -1.91 34.94
C GLN A 222 -35.81 -3.26 35.55
N SER A 223 -34.51 -3.50 35.81
CA SER A 223 -34.01 -4.77 36.35
C SER A 223 -33.44 -4.65 37.77
N SER A 224 -33.41 -3.45 38.36
CA SER A 224 -32.72 -3.15 39.64
C SER A 224 -31.23 -3.54 39.63
N GLU A 225 -30.64 -3.68 38.45
CA GLU A 225 -29.24 -3.98 38.28
C GLU A 225 -28.44 -2.68 38.18
N LYS A 226 -27.25 -2.68 38.79
CA LYS A 226 -26.29 -1.58 38.67
C LYS A 226 -24.96 -2.16 38.24
N ILE A 227 -24.32 -1.48 37.30
CA ILE A 227 -23.00 -1.84 36.80
C ILE A 227 -22.01 -0.80 37.29
N VAL A 228 -20.96 -1.25 37.98
CA VAL A 228 -19.87 -0.40 38.45
C VAL A 228 -18.60 -0.73 37.65
N THR A 229 -18.03 0.28 36.99
CA THR A 229 -16.77 0.18 36.25
C THR A 229 -15.73 1.08 36.89
N LEU A 230 -14.54 0.53 37.13
CA LEU A 230 -13.42 1.27 37.71
C LEU A 230 -12.35 1.50 36.64
N ILE A 231 -11.97 2.75 36.41
CA ILE A 231 -10.98 3.13 35.42
C ILE A 231 -9.79 3.73 36.18
N ASN A 232 -8.60 3.16 36.03
CA ASN A 232 -7.39 3.69 36.68
C ASN A 232 -7.15 5.11 36.15
N TYR A 233 -7.09 6.07 37.07
CA TYR A 233 -6.94 7.49 36.80
C TYR A 233 -5.68 8.00 37.51
N GLU A 234 -4.58 8.12 36.79
CA GLU A 234 -3.39 8.82 37.27
C GLU A 234 -3.45 10.28 36.79
N PRO A 235 -3.61 11.27 37.69
CA PRO A 235 -3.75 12.67 37.29
C PRO A 235 -2.50 13.26 36.62
N GLU A 236 -1.32 12.63 36.75
CA GLU A 236 -0.03 13.26 36.42
C GLU A 236 0.75 12.63 35.26
N ASN A 237 0.22 11.60 34.57
CA ASN A 237 0.95 10.93 33.47
C ASN A 237 0.09 10.61 32.23
N GLU A 238 -0.74 11.55 31.77
CA GLU A 238 -1.26 11.49 30.40
C GLU A 238 -0.30 12.19 29.41
N PRO A 239 0.34 11.48 28.47
CA PRO A 239 0.72 12.10 27.21
C PRO A 239 -0.58 12.44 26.46
N LYS A 240 -0.94 13.73 26.40
CA LYS A 240 -2.06 14.35 25.64
C LYS A 240 -2.85 13.40 24.72
N ASN A 241 -3.74 12.64 25.35
CA ASN A 241 -5.05 12.13 24.95
C ASN A 241 -5.40 11.80 23.48
N CYS A 242 -5.53 10.48 23.22
CA CYS A 242 -6.32 9.90 22.13
C CYS A 242 -7.83 10.22 22.19
N SER A 243 -8.34 10.82 23.28
CA SER A 243 -9.72 11.29 23.40
C SER A 243 -10.01 12.59 22.63
N SER A 244 -8.99 13.20 22.02
CA SER A 244 -9.12 14.42 21.21
C SER A 244 -9.23 14.18 19.70
N ILE A 245 -9.30 12.91 19.24
CA ILE A 245 -9.51 12.60 17.82
C ILE A 245 -10.92 13.01 17.42
N MET A 246 -11.03 13.84 16.38
CA MET A 246 -12.31 14.19 15.79
C MET A 246 -12.77 13.13 14.79
N ASN A 247 -14.06 12.81 14.79
CA ASN A 247 -14.63 11.99 13.72
C ASN A 247 -14.92 12.85 12.48
N ARG A 248 -15.28 12.20 11.37
CA ARG A 248 -15.61 12.86 10.10
C ARG A 248 -16.66 13.98 10.23
N PHE A 249 -17.72 13.78 11.01
CA PHE A 249 -18.80 14.77 11.13
C PHE A 249 -18.34 16.00 11.90
N ASP A 250 -17.68 15.81 13.05
CA ASP A 250 -17.12 16.90 13.85
C ASP A 250 -16.11 17.71 13.03
N PHE A 251 -15.31 17.03 12.20
CA PHE A 251 -14.36 17.66 11.30
C PHE A 251 -15.04 18.49 10.22
N VAL A 252 -16.10 17.97 9.57
CA VAL A 252 -16.81 18.73 8.54
C VAL A 252 -17.45 20.00 9.11
N ASP A 253 -18.05 19.91 10.29
CA ASP A 253 -18.64 21.07 10.97
C ASP A 253 -17.58 22.12 11.30
N LYS A 254 -16.42 21.68 11.79
CA LYS A 254 -15.32 22.58 12.12
C LYS A 254 -14.64 23.18 10.89
N LEU A 255 -14.42 22.36 9.86
CA LEU A 255 -13.86 22.80 8.58
C LEU A 255 -14.75 23.87 7.96
N LYS A 256 -16.08 23.72 8.05
CA LYS A 256 -17.03 24.74 7.61
C LYS A 256 -16.81 26.08 8.33
N ASP A 257 -16.65 26.06 9.66
CA ASP A 257 -16.37 27.27 10.43
C ASP A 257 -15.01 27.88 10.04
N ARG A 258 -13.99 27.05 9.77
CA ARG A 258 -12.66 27.52 9.37
C ARG A 258 -12.63 28.09 7.95
N LEU A 259 -13.33 27.48 7.00
CA LEU A 259 -13.50 28.02 5.65
C LEU A 259 -14.22 29.37 5.67
N ALA A 260 -15.25 29.50 6.50
CA ALA A 260 -15.93 30.79 6.71
C ALA A 260 -14.96 31.85 7.25
N GLN A 261 -14.07 31.49 8.18
CA GLN A 261 -13.02 32.40 8.68
C GLN A 261 -11.96 32.72 7.61
N GLN A 262 -11.52 31.73 6.84
CA GLN A 262 -10.53 31.86 5.77
C GLN A 262 -10.98 32.86 4.69
N SER A 263 -12.27 32.88 4.34
CA SER A 263 -12.83 33.86 3.40
C SER A 263 -12.62 35.33 3.83
N VAL A 264 -12.38 35.56 5.13
CA VAL A 264 -12.13 36.88 5.72
C VAL A 264 -10.65 37.10 6.04
N THR A 265 -9.97 36.11 6.62
CA THR A 265 -8.61 36.24 7.15
C THR A 265 -7.52 35.85 6.15
N GLN A 266 -7.88 35.20 5.04
CA GLN A 266 -6.97 34.58 4.06
C GLN A 266 -5.93 33.65 4.71
N THR A 267 -6.23 33.11 5.89
CA THR A 267 -5.32 32.19 6.57
C THR A 267 -5.36 30.84 5.88
N PRO A 268 -4.22 30.32 5.39
CA PRO A 268 -4.19 29.04 4.69
C PRO A 268 -4.42 27.88 5.66
N ILE A 269 -5.24 26.91 5.23
CA ILE A 269 -5.50 25.67 5.98
C ILE A 269 -4.75 24.54 5.28
N SER A 270 -3.97 23.77 6.04
CA SER A 270 -3.19 22.64 5.55
C SER A 270 -3.75 21.35 6.12
N LEU A 271 -3.94 20.35 5.25
CA LEU A 271 -4.32 18.99 5.63
C LEU A 271 -3.18 18.04 5.32
N ILE A 272 -2.77 17.25 6.31
CA ILE A 272 -1.84 16.13 6.12
C ILE A 272 -2.61 14.83 6.27
N PHE A 273 -2.61 14.00 5.24
CA PHE A 273 -3.27 12.71 5.23
C PHE A 273 -2.28 11.61 5.58
N ILE A 274 -2.75 10.63 6.36
CA ILE A 274 -2.04 9.41 6.70
C ILE A 274 -2.98 8.25 6.39
N ASN A 275 -2.71 7.50 5.31
CA ASN A 275 -3.54 6.41 4.81
C ASN A 275 -2.84 5.06 4.99
N ILE A 276 -3.52 4.10 5.61
CA ILE A 276 -3.06 2.71 5.74
C ILE A 276 -3.64 1.90 4.59
N SER A 277 -2.90 1.85 3.50
CA SER A 277 -3.38 1.29 2.22
C SER A 277 -3.66 -0.21 2.24
N ASN A 278 -3.00 -0.97 3.13
CA ASN A 278 -3.16 -2.41 3.23
C ASN A 278 -4.11 -2.84 4.36
N LEU A 279 -4.90 -1.93 4.94
CA LEU A 279 -5.78 -2.24 6.09
C LEU A 279 -6.72 -3.43 5.82
N ASP A 280 -7.30 -3.53 4.63
CA ASP A 280 -8.16 -4.65 4.25
C ASP A 280 -7.43 -6.00 4.20
N LYS A 281 -6.16 -5.99 3.80
CA LYS A 281 -5.31 -7.19 3.79
C LYS A 281 -4.90 -7.56 5.21
N LEU A 282 -4.53 -6.57 6.01
CA LEU A 282 -4.16 -6.75 7.41
C LEU A 282 -5.33 -7.30 8.24
N SER A 283 -6.52 -6.75 8.08
CA SER A 283 -7.76 -7.19 8.75
C SER A 283 -8.19 -8.61 8.39
N LYS A 284 -7.83 -9.11 7.21
CA LYS A 284 -8.06 -10.51 6.79
C LYS A 284 -6.98 -11.46 7.31
N THR A 285 -5.78 -10.96 7.57
CA THR A 285 -4.59 -11.78 7.85
C THR A 285 -4.32 -11.93 9.35
N PHE A 286 -4.59 -10.89 10.14
CA PHE A 286 -4.28 -10.84 11.56
C PHE A 286 -5.55 -10.79 12.41
N THR A 287 -5.46 -11.28 13.65
CA THR A 287 -6.57 -11.21 14.61
C THR A 287 -6.83 -9.76 15.01
N SER A 288 -8.10 -9.42 15.29
CA SER A 288 -8.52 -8.06 15.64
C SER A 288 -7.76 -7.46 16.83
N THR A 289 -7.33 -8.29 17.79
CA THR A 289 -6.52 -7.89 18.94
C THR A 289 -5.12 -7.43 18.54
N THR A 290 -4.42 -8.18 17.68
CA THR A 290 -3.07 -7.84 17.24
C THR A 290 -3.07 -6.58 16.36
N LEU A 291 -4.11 -6.43 15.53
CA LEU A 291 -4.31 -5.20 14.75
C LEU A 291 -4.59 -4.01 15.64
N TYR A 292 -5.44 -4.17 16.64
CA TYR A 292 -5.76 -3.11 17.58
C TYR A 292 -4.50 -2.63 18.33
N ASP A 293 -3.67 -3.56 18.81
CA ASP A 293 -2.43 -3.20 19.52
C ASP A 293 -1.45 -2.44 18.60
N ALA A 294 -1.28 -2.91 17.36
CA ALA A 294 -0.43 -2.25 16.36
C ALA A 294 -0.94 -0.85 15.99
N PHE A 295 -2.25 -0.71 15.75
CA PHE A 295 -2.84 0.60 15.44
C PHE A 295 -2.88 1.53 16.65
N LYS A 296 -3.03 1.00 17.87
CA LYS A 296 -2.88 1.80 19.09
C LYS A 296 -1.49 2.41 19.18
N ASN A 297 -0.44 1.64 18.91
CA ASN A 297 0.93 2.15 18.88
C ASN A 297 1.12 3.20 17.79
N LEU A 298 0.61 2.93 16.58
CA LEU A 298 0.64 3.89 15.47
C LEU A 298 -0.03 5.22 15.85
N MET A 299 -1.20 5.16 16.48
CA MET A 299 -1.94 6.34 16.93
C MET A 299 -1.19 7.10 18.03
N LEU A 300 -0.60 6.40 19.01
CA LEU A 300 0.22 7.05 20.03
C LEU A 300 1.43 7.78 19.43
N GLN A 301 2.04 7.25 18.37
CA GLN A 301 3.10 7.95 17.65
C GLN A 301 2.58 9.15 16.88
N LEU A 302 1.45 9.01 16.19
CA LEU A 302 0.84 10.13 15.47
C LEU A 302 0.51 11.30 16.40
N PHE A 303 0.04 11.01 17.62
CA PHE A 303 -0.20 12.03 18.66
C PHE A 303 1.06 12.75 19.15
N LYS A 304 2.22 12.06 19.15
CA LYS A 304 3.50 12.67 19.50
C LYS A 304 4.05 13.53 18.36
N LEU A 305 3.76 13.13 17.12
CA LEU A 305 4.29 13.77 15.91
C LEU A 305 3.46 14.98 15.46
N LYS A 306 2.20 15.10 15.88
CA LYS A 306 1.37 16.27 15.56
C LYS A 306 1.91 17.52 16.25
N GLU A 307 1.83 18.66 15.58
CA GLU A 307 2.26 19.95 16.14
C GLU A 307 1.22 20.54 17.10
N GLU A 308 1.64 21.52 17.91
CA GLU A 308 0.76 22.26 18.79
C GLU A 308 -0.18 23.15 17.96
N GLY A 309 -1.49 23.05 18.21
CA GLY A 309 -2.51 23.71 17.38
C GLY A 309 -3.03 22.87 16.21
N GLN A 310 -2.40 21.72 15.91
CA GLN A 310 -2.95 20.76 14.95
C GLN A 310 -4.01 19.85 15.57
N GLU A 311 -5.04 19.58 14.78
CA GLU A 311 -6.15 18.72 15.13
C GLU A 311 -6.00 17.39 14.41
N LEU A 312 -6.23 16.28 15.12
CA LEU A 312 -6.16 14.95 14.55
C LEU A 312 -7.57 14.42 14.31
N ILE A 313 -7.82 13.98 13.09
CA ILE A 313 -9.10 13.55 12.59
C ILE A 313 -8.99 12.12 12.08
N GLN A 314 -10.01 11.30 12.37
CA GLN A 314 -10.21 10.02 11.70
C GLN A 314 -11.34 10.17 10.68
N TRP A 315 -10.98 10.27 9.40
CA TRP A 315 -11.94 10.42 8.30
C TRP A 315 -12.60 9.09 7.94
N SER A 316 -11.81 8.01 7.93
CA SER A 316 -12.24 6.64 7.70
C SER A 316 -11.35 5.68 8.51
N PRO A 317 -11.68 4.38 8.59
CA PRO A 317 -10.84 3.42 9.32
C PRO A 317 -9.39 3.36 8.84
N ASN A 318 -9.13 3.66 7.57
CA ASN A 318 -7.81 3.66 6.96
C ASN A 318 -7.20 5.06 6.79
N LEU A 319 -7.95 6.15 7.02
CA LEU A 319 -7.49 7.52 6.75
C LEU A 319 -7.57 8.41 8.00
N TYR A 320 -6.41 8.94 8.37
CA TYR A 320 -6.26 9.96 9.39
C TYR A 320 -5.82 11.28 8.73
N ILE A 321 -6.28 12.40 9.29
CA ILE A 321 -5.98 13.74 8.78
C ILE A 321 -5.47 14.58 9.94
N LEU A 322 -4.36 15.29 9.75
CA LEU A 322 -3.95 16.39 10.61
C LEU A 322 -4.35 17.71 9.94
N MET A 323 -5.13 18.53 10.63
CA MET A 323 -5.49 19.86 10.17
C MET A 323 -4.70 20.91 10.95
N GLY A 324 -3.99 21.78 10.23
CA GLY A 324 -3.24 22.90 10.78
C GLY A 324 -3.62 24.22 10.10
N GLU A 325 -3.45 25.33 10.83
CA GLU A 325 -3.66 26.69 10.34
C GLU A 325 -2.34 27.45 10.32
N LYS A 326 -2.21 28.42 9.41
CA LYS A 326 -1.07 29.37 9.32
C LYS A 326 0.26 28.75 8.86
N GLU A 327 0.26 27.47 8.50
CA GLU A 327 1.44 26.81 7.94
C GLU A 327 1.55 27.00 6.43
N THR A 328 2.78 27.13 5.94
CA THR A 328 3.04 27.16 4.50
C THR A 328 2.89 25.75 3.90
N PHE A 329 2.58 25.66 2.61
CA PHE A 329 2.49 24.37 1.93
C PHE A 329 3.83 23.61 1.97
N GLU A 330 4.95 24.32 1.90
CA GLU A 330 6.30 23.74 2.02
C GLU A 330 6.53 23.13 3.41
N HIS A 331 6.12 23.83 4.48
CA HIS A 331 6.17 23.27 5.84
C HIS A 331 5.31 22.02 5.97
N ALA A 332 4.08 22.05 5.44
CA ALA A 332 3.20 20.88 5.45
C ALA A 332 3.82 19.69 4.69
N CYS A 333 4.52 19.93 3.58
CA CYS A 333 5.25 18.88 2.85
C CYS A 333 6.42 18.30 3.67
N ASP A 334 7.21 19.15 4.32
CA ASP A 334 8.33 18.73 5.17
C ASP A 334 7.85 17.94 6.40
N GLN A 335 6.78 18.41 7.03
CA GLN A 335 6.15 17.70 8.15
C GLN A 335 5.60 16.34 7.69
N THR A 336 4.98 16.26 6.51
CA THR A 336 4.49 15.00 5.95
C THR A 336 5.63 13.99 5.76
N ARG A 337 6.81 14.45 5.29
CA ARG A 337 8.02 13.61 5.18
C ARG A 337 8.46 13.09 6.53
N TYR A 338 8.56 13.98 7.51
CA TYR A 338 8.99 13.64 8.86
C TYR A 338 8.04 12.62 9.52
N ILE A 339 6.73 12.89 9.49
CA ILE A 339 5.70 12.01 10.06
C ILE A 339 5.79 10.61 9.45
N GLN A 340 5.86 10.51 8.12
CA GLN A 340 5.92 9.20 7.46
C GLN A 340 7.17 8.41 7.84
N GLN A 341 8.34 9.05 7.90
CA GLN A 341 9.60 8.40 8.28
C GLN A 341 9.55 7.86 9.72
N GLU A 342 9.02 8.65 10.65
CA GLU A 342 8.90 8.27 12.06
C GLU A 342 7.87 7.14 12.25
N LEU A 343 6.72 7.20 11.57
CA LEU A 343 5.71 6.13 11.64
C LEU A 343 6.20 4.81 11.04
N ILE A 344 6.94 4.85 9.94
CA ILE A 344 7.58 3.65 9.36
C ILE A 344 8.62 3.08 10.33
N SER A 345 9.47 3.93 10.89
CA SER A 345 10.51 3.51 11.83
C SER A 345 9.92 2.88 13.09
N ALA A 346 8.81 3.44 13.59
CA ALA A 346 8.10 2.91 14.75
C ALA A 346 7.48 1.53 14.50
N THR A 347 7.09 1.23 13.26
CA THR A 347 6.40 -0.02 12.90
C THR A 347 7.32 -1.09 12.31
N ALA A 348 8.58 -0.77 12.01
CA ALA A 348 9.55 -1.67 11.38
C ALA A 348 9.85 -2.96 12.17
N ASN A 349 9.75 -2.91 13.51
CA ASN A 349 10.00 -4.05 14.38
C ASN A 349 8.71 -4.76 14.85
N GLU A 350 7.55 -4.32 14.37
CA GLU A 350 6.27 -4.92 14.75
C GLU A 350 5.97 -6.15 13.89
N LYS A 351 5.15 -7.08 14.43
CA LYS A 351 4.67 -8.25 13.69
C LYS A 351 3.74 -7.88 12.53
N ILE A 352 3.18 -6.68 12.56
CA ILE A 352 2.27 -6.13 11.57
C ILE A 352 2.99 -4.94 10.93
N THR A 353 3.12 -4.95 9.62
CA THR A 353 3.74 -3.86 8.86
C THR A 353 2.66 -3.13 8.06
N PRO A 354 2.13 -2.00 8.58
CA PRO A 354 1.21 -1.17 7.82
C PRO A 354 1.93 -0.50 6.65
N ILE A 355 1.29 -0.47 5.49
CA ILE A 355 1.77 0.32 4.35
C ILE A 355 1.16 1.71 4.46
N ILE A 356 1.95 2.62 4.99
CA ILE A 356 1.57 4.00 5.28
C ILE A 356 1.88 4.88 4.06
N LEU A 357 0.85 5.56 3.59
CA LEU A 357 0.88 6.53 2.51
C LEU A 357 0.55 7.90 3.11
N SER A 358 1.37 8.91 2.88
CA SER A 358 1.11 10.24 3.44
C SER A 358 1.06 11.30 2.36
N SER A 359 0.16 12.27 2.51
CA SER A 359 0.06 13.39 1.57
C SER A 359 -0.24 14.70 2.27
N ALA A 360 0.07 15.83 1.62
CA ALA A 360 -0.26 17.17 2.06
C ALA A 360 -1.18 17.84 1.02
N PHE A 361 -2.16 18.59 1.50
CA PHE A 361 -3.09 19.37 0.68
C PHE A 361 -3.27 20.75 1.32
N GLN A 362 -3.04 21.81 0.56
CA GLN A 362 -3.38 23.17 0.97
C GLN A 362 -4.78 23.52 0.45
N ILE A 363 -5.67 23.89 1.36
CA ILE A 363 -6.99 24.39 0.98
C ILE A 363 -6.88 25.87 0.60
N GLU A 364 -7.10 26.16 -0.68
CA GLU A 364 -7.17 27.53 -1.23
C GLU A 364 -8.58 27.89 -1.72
N MET A 365 -9.52 26.96 -1.62
CA MET A 365 -10.90 27.11 -2.08
C MET A 365 -11.85 27.33 -0.92
N ASP A 366 -12.90 28.12 -1.15
CA ASP A 366 -13.87 28.49 -0.12
C ASP A 366 -15.11 27.58 -0.10
N ASP A 367 -15.28 26.69 -1.11
CA ASP A 367 -16.40 25.76 -1.20
C ASP A 367 -16.11 24.46 -0.45
N LEU A 368 -16.81 24.26 0.67
CA LEU A 368 -16.74 23.05 1.50
C LEU A 368 -16.99 21.76 0.70
N ASN A 369 -17.92 21.76 -0.26
CA ASN A 369 -18.24 20.54 -1.01
C ASN A 369 -17.09 20.15 -1.95
N GLU A 370 -16.40 21.14 -2.52
CA GLU A 370 -15.23 20.91 -3.37
C GLU A 370 -14.07 20.35 -2.55
N VAL A 371 -13.84 20.90 -1.34
CA VAL A 371 -12.83 20.35 -0.41
C VAL A 371 -13.14 18.91 -0.02
N ILE A 372 -14.40 18.60 0.30
CA ILE A 372 -14.83 17.24 0.65
C ILE A 372 -14.66 16.29 -0.54
N ASP A 373 -14.96 16.72 -1.78
CA ASP A 373 -14.75 15.91 -2.98
C ASP A 373 -13.26 15.55 -3.16
N TYR A 374 -12.35 16.50 -2.97
CA TYR A 374 -10.92 16.20 -3.03
C TYR A 374 -10.46 15.27 -1.89
N ILE A 375 -10.96 15.45 -0.67
CA ILE A 375 -10.68 14.53 0.44
C ILE A 375 -11.14 13.11 0.10
N GLU A 376 -12.31 12.95 -0.50
CA GLU A 376 -12.81 11.63 -0.92
C GLU A 376 -12.02 11.05 -2.09
N LYS A 377 -11.62 11.87 -3.07
CA LYS A 377 -10.74 11.43 -4.16
C LYS A 377 -9.37 10.98 -3.63
N ILE A 378 -8.82 11.65 -2.62
CA ILE A 378 -7.59 11.24 -1.91
C ILE A 378 -7.82 9.91 -1.18
N ASN A 379 -8.88 9.82 -0.37
CA ASN A 379 -9.25 8.62 0.38
C ASN A 379 -9.41 7.38 -0.51
N THR A 380 -10.09 7.55 -1.65
CA THR A 380 -10.40 6.48 -2.61
C THR A 380 -9.33 6.27 -3.69
N LYS A 381 -8.23 7.03 -3.67
CA LYS A 381 -7.15 7.00 -4.67
C LYS A 381 -7.62 7.25 -6.11
N ASN A 382 -8.63 8.11 -6.27
CA ASN A 382 -9.22 8.47 -7.56
C ASN A 382 -8.87 9.88 -8.03
N LEU A 383 -7.84 10.50 -7.42
CA LEU A 383 -7.31 11.79 -7.88
C LEU A 383 -6.74 11.66 -9.30
N LEU A 384 -7.25 12.46 -10.23
CA LEU A 384 -6.78 12.48 -11.61
C LEU A 384 -5.76 13.61 -11.84
N PRO A 385 -4.91 13.52 -12.88
CA PRO A 385 -3.88 14.54 -13.13
C PRO A 385 -4.43 15.96 -13.29
N HIS A 386 -5.61 16.10 -13.90
CA HIS A 386 -6.30 17.39 -14.07
C HIS A 386 -6.92 17.94 -12.78
N ASP A 387 -7.20 17.09 -11.79
CA ASP A 387 -7.61 17.51 -10.44
C ASP A 387 -6.40 18.13 -9.73
N ILE A 388 -5.25 17.45 -9.79
CA ILE A 388 -3.98 17.87 -9.16
C ILE A 388 -3.44 19.18 -9.75
N GLU A 389 -3.70 19.47 -11.02
CA GLU A 389 -3.35 20.78 -11.60
C GLU A 389 -4.04 21.96 -10.93
N LYS A 390 -5.22 21.74 -10.32
CA LYS A 390 -6.06 22.77 -9.71
C LYS A 390 -5.81 22.96 -8.22
N ILE A 391 -5.08 22.05 -7.58
CA ILE A 391 -4.85 22.05 -6.13
C ILE A 391 -3.36 22.01 -5.79
N LYS A 392 -3.01 22.50 -4.61
CA LYS A 392 -1.67 22.31 -4.03
C LYS A 392 -1.67 21.01 -3.24
N TYR A 393 -1.20 19.94 -3.91
CA TYR A 393 -1.16 18.59 -3.37
C TYR A 393 0.25 17.99 -3.51
N TYR A 394 0.65 17.20 -2.52
CA TYR A 394 1.95 16.55 -2.45
C TYR A 394 1.79 15.17 -1.81
N GLU A 395 2.37 14.12 -2.38
CA GLU A 395 2.18 12.74 -1.91
C GLU A 395 3.50 11.97 -1.81
N LEU A 396 3.60 11.17 -0.75
CA LEU A 396 4.74 10.33 -0.39
C LEU A 396 4.29 8.88 -0.18
N ASP A 397 4.75 7.93 -0.99
CA ASP A 397 4.63 6.50 -0.65
C ASP A 397 5.96 5.74 -0.64
N TYR A 398 5.89 4.69 0.18
CA TYR A 398 6.90 3.69 0.46
C TYR A 398 7.26 2.85 -0.77
N LEU A 399 8.56 2.75 -1.06
CA LEU A 399 9.10 1.95 -2.17
C LEU A 399 9.83 0.67 -1.76
N ASP A 400 9.99 0.39 -0.46
CA ASP A 400 10.84 -0.74 -0.05
C ASP A 400 10.05 -1.99 0.40
N ASN A 401 10.23 -3.09 -0.33
CA ASN A 401 10.06 -4.49 0.14
C ASN A 401 8.66 -5.14 0.30
N VAL A 402 7.53 -4.60 -0.18
CA VAL A 402 6.21 -5.29 0.03
C VAL A 402 5.36 -5.51 -1.23
N ILE A 403 5.77 -4.98 -2.39
CA ILE A 403 4.92 -4.89 -3.58
C ILE A 403 5.61 -5.55 -4.79
N GLU A 404 4.86 -6.20 -5.69
CA GLU A 404 5.42 -6.77 -6.93
C GLU A 404 6.07 -5.67 -7.78
N GLU A 405 7.16 -5.96 -8.49
CA GLU A 405 7.96 -4.98 -9.25
C GLU A 405 7.10 -4.06 -10.16
N GLN A 406 6.08 -4.63 -10.81
CA GLN A 406 5.19 -3.87 -11.70
C GLN A 406 4.30 -2.89 -10.95
N GLU A 407 3.81 -3.25 -9.78
CA GLU A 407 3.03 -2.35 -8.93
C GLU A 407 3.90 -1.20 -8.39
N GLN A 408 5.17 -1.48 -8.05
CA GLN A 408 6.13 -0.43 -7.64
C GLN A 408 6.42 0.55 -8.78
N ILE A 409 6.65 0.05 -9.99
CA ILE A 409 6.90 0.89 -11.16
C ILE A 409 5.66 1.71 -11.51
N SER A 410 4.49 1.09 -11.51
CA SER A 410 3.24 1.81 -11.76
C SER A 410 3.06 2.95 -10.77
N TYR A 411 3.30 2.68 -9.49
CA TYR A 411 3.30 3.69 -8.46
C TYR A 411 4.30 4.84 -8.74
N LEU A 412 5.55 4.53 -9.06
CA LEU A 412 6.57 5.56 -9.38
C LEU A 412 6.13 6.45 -10.54
N MET A 413 5.55 5.86 -11.57
CA MET A 413 5.02 6.59 -12.71
C MET A 413 3.85 7.49 -12.28
N HIS A 414 2.93 6.99 -11.45
CA HIS A 414 1.86 7.80 -10.85
C HIS A 414 2.39 8.95 -9.99
N ASN A 415 3.37 8.69 -9.14
CA ASN A 415 4.03 9.70 -8.31
C ASN A 415 4.67 10.80 -9.17
N CYS A 416 5.31 10.44 -10.29
CA CYS A 416 5.82 11.45 -11.21
C CYS A 416 4.73 12.35 -11.78
N VAL A 417 3.53 11.83 -12.01
CA VAL A 417 2.38 12.64 -12.41
C VAL A 417 1.91 13.52 -11.25
N ASN A 418 1.64 12.91 -10.09
CA ASN A 418 1.06 13.57 -8.93
C ASN A 418 1.94 14.71 -8.42
N ASN A 419 3.25 14.50 -8.40
CA ASN A 419 4.23 15.47 -7.90
C ASN A 419 4.86 16.33 -9.02
N LYS A 420 4.35 16.25 -10.25
CA LYS A 420 4.88 16.97 -11.44
C LYS A 420 6.40 16.78 -11.60
N ILE A 421 6.90 15.59 -11.27
CA ILE A 421 8.32 15.27 -11.33
C ILE A 421 8.66 14.98 -12.79
N PRO A 422 9.57 15.74 -13.42
CA PRO A 422 9.98 15.46 -14.78
C PRO A 422 10.73 14.13 -14.84
N ILE A 423 10.37 13.31 -15.83
CA ILE A 423 11.06 12.06 -16.11
C ILE A 423 12.04 12.32 -17.24
N LYS A 424 13.32 12.06 -16.99
CA LYS A 424 14.36 12.13 -18.00
C LYS A 424 14.35 10.84 -18.82
N LEU A 425 14.15 10.98 -20.13
CA LEU A 425 14.28 9.89 -21.10
C LEU A 425 15.73 9.82 -21.57
N LEU A 426 16.28 8.61 -21.72
CA LEU A 426 17.64 8.40 -22.16
C LEU A 426 17.74 7.31 -23.23
N ASN A 427 18.47 7.63 -24.29
CA ASN A 427 18.76 6.76 -25.43
C ASN A 427 20.17 7.05 -25.97
N ILE A 428 20.77 6.10 -26.71
CA ILE A 428 22.13 6.24 -27.24
C ILE A 428 22.12 6.16 -28.78
N TYR A 429 22.27 7.31 -29.44
CA TYR A 429 22.40 7.32 -30.90
C TYR A 429 23.88 7.33 -31.33
N LYS A 430 24.39 6.20 -31.85
CA LYS A 430 25.79 6.07 -32.33
C LYS A 430 26.83 6.56 -31.32
N GLY A 431 26.60 6.23 -30.04
CA GLY A 431 27.42 6.64 -28.90
C GLY A 431 27.00 7.96 -28.24
N LEU A 432 26.30 8.85 -28.95
CA LEU A 432 25.80 10.11 -28.40
C LEU A 432 24.61 9.85 -27.47
N CYS A 433 24.74 10.21 -26.19
CA CYS A 433 23.65 10.15 -25.24
C CYS A 433 22.63 11.26 -25.56
N ILE A 434 21.45 10.87 -26.02
CA ILE A 434 20.31 11.76 -26.18
C ILE A 434 19.47 11.63 -24.91
N ASN A 435 19.33 12.75 -24.20
CA ASN A 435 18.50 12.80 -23.02
C ASN A 435 17.70 14.10 -22.98
N THR A 436 16.41 13.96 -22.68
CA THR A 436 15.46 15.09 -22.59
C THR A 436 14.51 14.86 -21.44
N ASN A 437 14.00 15.94 -20.85
CA ASN A 437 12.92 15.84 -19.89
C ASN A 437 11.61 15.52 -20.60
N SER A 438 10.75 14.79 -19.92
CA SER A 438 9.47 14.32 -20.39
C SER A 438 8.48 14.33 -19.23
N ALA A 439 7.19 14.43 -19.56
CA ALA A 439 6.10 14.30 -18.63
C ALA A 439 5.14 13.23 -19.15
N ILE A 440 4.54 12.48 -18.23
CA ILE A 440 3.46 11.55 -18.56
C ILE A 440 2.21 12.38 -18.82
N ILE A 441 1.64 12.22 -20.01
CA ILE A 441 0.43 12.92 -20.45
C ILE A 441 -0.82 12.09 -20.13
N LYS A 442 -0.70 10.77 -20.29
CA LYS A 442 -1.82 9.84 -20.06
C LYS A 442 -1.32 8.48 -19.61
N ILE A 443 -2.04 7.90 -18.66
CA ILE A 443 -1.85 6.53 -18.17
C ILE A 443 -3.00 5.66 -18.70
N ALA A 444 -2.67 4.50 -19.26
CA ALA A 444 -3.59 3.43 -19.61
C ALA A 444 -3.12 2.14 -18.93
N GLN A 445 -3.98 1.13 -18.81
CA GLN A 445 -3.76 -0.07 -17.97
C GLN A 445 -2.33 -0.65 -18.03
N ASP A 446 -1.74 -0.80 -19.22
CA ASP A 446 -0.39 -1.36 -19.38
C ASP A 446 0.56 -0.46 -20.19
N SER A 447 0.24 0.83 -20.33
CA SER A 447 1.06 1.74 -21.15
C SER A 447 0.99 3.20 -20.72
N TYR A 448 2.08 3.93 -20.93
CA TYR A 448 2.19 5.34 -20.60
C TYR A 448 2.42 6.14 -21.88
N GLN A 449 1.61 7.17 -22.07
CA GLN A 449 1.81 8.16 -23.12
C GLN A 449 2.59 9.34 -22.52
N MET A 450 3.73 9.66 -23.11
CA MET A 450 4.65 10.68 -22.60
C MET A 450 4.95 11.74 -23.66
N SER A 451 5.26 12.96 -23.22
CA SER A 451 5.79 14.01 -24.10
C SER A 451 7.20 13.64 -24.55
N CYS A 452 7.55 13.90 -25.80
CA CYS A 452 8.85 13.50 -26.32
C CYS A 452 9.34 14.51 -27.35
N GLU A 453 10.51 15.11 -27.11
CA GLU A 453 11.16 15.95 -28.11
C GLU A 453 11.56 15.13 -29.35
N ASN A 454 11.53 15.75 -30.52
CA ASN A 454 11.73 15.05 -31.80
C ASN A 454 13.07 14.30 -31.89
N LEU A 455 14.15 14.85 -31.31
CA LEU A 455 15.46 14.20 -31.27
C LEU A 455 15.43 12.92 -30.42
N GLN A 456 14.80 12.98 -29.24
CA GLN A 456 14.63 11.85 -28.34
C GLN A 456 13.75 10.79 -28.99
N GLY A 457 12.61 11.19 -29.59
CA GLY A 457 11.67 10.28 -30.23
C GLY A 457 12.31 9.48 -31.36
N TYR A 458 13.13 10.13 -32.20
CA TYR A 458 13.86 9.41 -33.24
C TYR A 458 14.87 8.40 -32.69
N ALA A 459 15.60 8.74 -31.63
CA ALA A 459 16.52 7.81 -30.98
C ALA A 459 15.77 6.61 -30.37
N MET A 460 14.65 6.86 -29.68
CA MET A 460 13.76 5.83 -29.13
C MET A 460 13.22 4.91 -30.22
N GLN A 461 12.81 5.46 -31.38
CA GLN A 461 12.28 4.67 -32.49
C GLN A 461 13.31 3.69 -33.06
N LEU A 462 14.59 4.08 -33.09
CA LEU A 462 15.67 3.21 -33.60
C LEU A 462 16.11 2.16 -32.59
N GLU A 463 16.20 2.51 -31.31
CA GLU A 463 16.60 1.56 -30.27
C GLU A 463 15.47 0.60 -29.88
N GLY A 464 14.19 1.00 -30.04
CA GLY A 464 13.02 0.19 -29.68
C GLY A 464 12.75 0.13 -28.17
N GLU A 465 13.61 0.74 -27.35
CA GLU A 465 13.51 0.84 -25.90
C GLU A 465 13.98 2.21 -25.42
N THR A 466 13.75 2.54 -24.15
CA THR A 466 14.28 3.75 -23.50
C THR A 466 14.56 3.49 -22.03
N VAL A 467 15.41 4.31 -21.44
CA VAL A 467 15.63 4.34 -19.99
C VAL A 467 15.02 5.60 -19.41
N LEU A 468 14.28 5.45 -18.32
CA LEU A 468 13.64 6.50 -17.57
C LEU A 468 14.39 6.74 -16.27
N GLN A 469 14.66 8.01 -15.98
CA GLN A 469 15.28 8.48 -14.74
C GLN A 469 14.43 9.58 -14.12
N ALA A 470 14.17 9.48 -12.83
CA ALA A 470 13.56 10.55 -12.05
C ALA A 470 14.17 10.56 -10.63
N PRO A 471 14.20 11.70 -9.93
CA PRO A 471 14.77 11.81 -8.59
C PRO A 471 14.17 10.85 -7.56
N ASN A 472 12.90 10.48 -7.75
CA ASN A 472 12.15 9.57 -6.88
C ASN A 472 12.28 8.09 -7.28
N PHE A 473 12.99 7.77 -8.37
CA PHE A 473 13.17 6.38 -8.78
C PHE A 473 14.32 5.74 -7.98
N PRO A 474 14.09 4.60 -7.31
CA PRO A 474 15.14 3.90 -6.58
C PRO A 474 16.18 3.29 -7.53
N LYS A 475 15.76 2.98 -8.76
CA LYS A 475 16.58 2.50 -9.86
C LYS A 475 16.02 3.04 -11.17
N ASP A 476 16.88 3.22 -12.16
CA ASP A 476 16.48 3.50 -13.52
C ASP A 476 15.48 2.45 -14.02
N ILE A 477 14.48 2.89 -14.77
CA ILE A 477 13.43 2.02 -15.31
C ILE A 477 13.68 1.88 -16.81
N LYS A 478 13.68 0.66 -17.33
CA LYS A 478 13.69 0.39 -18.77
C LYS A 478 12.26 0.22 -19.26
N ALA A 479 11.93 0.78 -20.42
CA ALA A 479 10.65 0.57 -21.08
C ALA A 479 10.81 0.24 -22.56
N GLU A 480 9.88 -0.53 -23.09
CA GLU A 480 9.77 -0.82 -24.52
C GLU A 480 8.96 0.26 -25.22
N ILE A 481 9.38 0.63 -26.42
CA ILE A 481 8.68 1.60 -27.26
C ILE A 481 7.59 0.88 -28.04
N SER A 482 6.34 1.25 -27.78
CA SER A 482 5.18 0.74 -28.53
C SER A 482 4.94 1.59 -29.79
N LEU A 483 5.03 2.92 -29.65
CA LEU A 483 4.80 3.86 -30.74
C LEU A 483 5.53 5.18 -30.48
N VAL A 484 6.10 5.77 -31.53
CA VAL A 484 6.63 7.14 -31.52
C VAL A 484 5.86 7.96 -32.55
N ASP A 485 5.30 9.09 -32.13
CA ASP A 485 4.71 10.10 -33.01
C ASP A 485 5.55 11.38 -32.92
N ILE A 486 6.51 11.50 -33.84
CA ILE A 486 7.42 12.65 -33.93
C ILE A 486 6.66 13.95 -34.26
N LYS A 487 5.57 13.88 -35.04
CA LYS A 487 4.78 15.06 -35.42
C LYS A 487 4.09 15.69 -34.22
N ARG A 488 3.54 14.85 -33.35
CA ARG A 488 2.83 15.28 -32.15
C ARG A 488 3.74 15.41 -30.93
N SER A 489 5.03 15.07 -31.06
CA SER A 489 5.99 15.05 -29.97
C SER A 489 5.53 14.13 -28.82
N LEU A 490 5.10 12.91 -29.18
CA LEU A 490 4.54 11.91 -28.28
C LEU A 490 5.21 10.55 -28.42
N VAL A 491 5.27 9.80 -27.32
CA VAL A 491 5.71 8.41 -27.30
C VAL A 491 4.80 7.58 -26.40
N ILE A 492 4.57 6.32 -26.79
CA ILE A 492 3.86 5.34 -25.97
C ILE A 492 4.86 4.26 -25.56
N ILE A 493 5.02 4.09 -24.26
CA ILE A 493 5.90 3.09 -23.65
C ILE A 493 5.09 2.01 -22.93
N LYS A 494 5.66 0.82 -22.82
CA LYS A 494 5.07 -0.34 -22.13
C LYS A 494 6.14 -1.25 -21.55
N ASN A 495 5.73 -2.29 -20.82
CA ASN A 495 6.61 -3.35 -20.31
C ASN A 495 7.78 -2.81 -19.46
N LEU A 496 7.46 -1.94 -18.50
CA LEU A 496 8.47 -1.26 -17.69
C LEU A 496 9.11 -2.23 -16.69
N LYS A 497 10.43 -2.13 -16.50
CA LYS A 497 11.19 -2.98 -15.54
C LYS A 497 12.34 -2.21 -14.92
N PHE A 498 12.70 -2.49 -13.67
CA PHE A 498 13.87 -1.89 -13.06
C PHE A 498 15.15 -2.43 -13.71
N LEU A 499 16.12 -1.54 -13.92
CA LEU A 499 17.46 -1.92 -14.31
C LEU A 499 18.29 -2.28 -13.07
N ALA A 500 18.94 -3.45 -13.11
CA ALA A 500 19.87 -3.87 -12.07
C ALA A 500 21.10 -2.93 -11.96
N SER A 501 21.47 -2.29 -13.07
CA SER A 501 22.53 -1.30 -13.14
C SER A 501 22.23 -0.30 -14.26
N SER A 502 22.36 0.99 -13.98
CA SER A 502 22.28 2.02 -15.03
C SER A 502 23.56 2.02 -15.87
N ALA A 503 23.45 1.66 -17.14
CA ALA A 503 24.55 1.76 -18.10
C ALA A 503 24.95 3.22 -18.40
N ASN A 504 24.18 4.20 -17.92
CA ASN A 504 24.27 5.62 -18.24
C ASN A 504 24.97 6.50 -17.19
N ASN A 505 25.57 5.93 -16.14
CA ASN A 505 26.52 6.63 -15.25
C ASN A 505 27.88 6.97 -15.92
N ARG A 506 27.93 7.04 -17.25
CA ARG A 506 29.16 7.36 -17.99
C ARG A 506 29.46 8.84 -17.82
N GLN A 507 30.56 9.16 -17.14
CA GLN A 507 31.01 10.55 -16.91
C GLN A 507 31.33 11.32 -18.20
N HIS A 508 31.62 10.61 -19.30
CA HIS A 508 32.04 11.22 -20.56
C HIS A 508 31.30 10.63 -21.76
N THR A 509 30.82 11.53 -22.63
CA THR A 509 30.20 11.16 -23.91
C THR A 509 31.19 10.41 -24.80
N ARG A 510 30.71 9.32 -25.41
CA ARG A 510 31.43 8.59 -26.45
C ARG A 510 30.81 8.92 -27.79
N VAL A 511 31.57 8.88 -28.87
CA VAL A 511 31.03 8.95 -30.22
C VAL A 511 31.59 7.83 -31.04
N GLN A 512 30.72 7.20 -31.84
CA GLN A 512 31.16 6.30 -32.89
C GLN A 512 31.83 7.12 -34.00
N THR A 513 32.94 6.59 -34.52
CA THR A 513 33.65 7.23 -35.63
C THR A 513 32.75 7.31 -36.87
N ASN A 514 32.88 8.39 -37.64
CA ASN A 514 32.11 8.57 -38.88
C ASN A 514 32.56 7.62 -40.00
N VAL A 515 33.83 7.20 -39.95
CA VAL A 515 34.46 6.27 -40.87
C VAL A 515 35.14 5.15 -40.09
N ARG A 516 35.49 4.07 -40.79
CA ARG A 516 36.36 3.03 -40.25
C ARG A 516 37.72 3.67 -39.93
N THR A 517 38.09 3.71 -38.66
CA THR A 517 39.36 4.31 -38.20
C THR A 517 40.32 3.22 -37.77
N PRO A 518 41.32 2.85 -38.61
CA PRO A 518 42.33 1.88 -38.25
C PRO A 518 43.20 2.39 -37.09
N VAL A 519 43.61 1.48 -36.23
CA VAL A 519 44.51 1.76 -35.12
C VAL A 519 45.59 0.69 -35.01
N LEU A 520 46.82 1.12 -34.83
CA LEU A 520 47.96 0.26 -34.54
C LEU A 520 48.25 0.30 -33.03
N ILE A 521 48.19 -0.86 -32.39
CA ILE A 521 48.44 -1.04 -30.95
C ILE A 521 49.84 -1.65 -30.80
N LYS A 522 50.80 -0.88 -30.27
CA LYS A 522 52.15 -1.37 -29.94
C LYS A 522 52.19 -1.70 -28.45
N TYR A 523 52.39 -2.98 -28.13
CA TYR A 523 52.30 -3.48 -26.75
C TYR A 523 53.60 -4.15 -26.26
N ALA A 524 54.59 -4.31 -27.14
CA ALA A 524 55.96 -4.66 -26.77
C ALA A 524 56.95 -4.11 -27.81
N HIS A 525 58.25 -4.18 -27.53
CA HIS A 525 59.29 -3.56 -28.36
C HIS A 525 59.26 -3.98 -29.84
N ARG A 526 58.80 -5.21 -30.15
CA ARG A 526 58.65 -5.74 -31.52
C ARG A 526 57.27 -6.30 -31.84
N SER A 527 56.28 -6.04 -30.98
CA SER A 527 54.95 -6.63 -31.12
C SER A 527 53.89 -5.57 -31.28
N SER A 528 53.10 -5.70 -32.34
CA SER A 528 51.97 -4.84 -32.62
C SER A 528 50.75 -5.64 -33.06
N ALA A 529 49.58 -5.03 -32.91
CA ALA A 529 48.33 -5.53 -33.46
C ALA A 529 47.61 -4.41 -34.19
N GLN A 530 46.91 -4.77 -35.26
CA GLN A 530 46.04 -3.87 -35.99
C GLN A 530 44.60 -4.09 -35.54
N GLY A 531 43.90 -2.99 -35.32
CA GLY A 531 42.49 -2.99 -34.99
C GLY A 531 41.77 -1.83 -35.64
N GLU A 532 40.52 -1.65 -35.23
CA GLU A 532 39.68 -0.52 -35.60
C GLU A 532 39.06 0.07 -34.35
N ILE A 533 38.97 1.40 -34.33
CA ILE A 533 38.26 2.11 -33.29
C ILE A 533 36.75 1.90 -33.49
N ILE A 534 36.08 1.52 -32.40
CA ILE A 534 34.63 1.36 -32.32
C ILE A 534 34.02 2.68 -31.85
N ASP A 535 34.49 3.19 -30.71
CA ASP A 535 34.05 4.43 -30.11
C ASP A 535 35.21 5.15 -29.39
N ILE A 536 35.06 6.46 -29.26
CA ILE A 536 36.03 7.36 -28.66
C ILE A 536 35.32 8.24 -27.63
N SER A 537 35.90 8.41 -26.44
CA SER A 537 35.63 9.54 -25.54
C SER A 537 36.91 10.30 -25.22
N VAL A 538 36.78 11.39 -24.47
CA VAL A 538 37.91 12.17 -23.96
C VAL A 538 38.88 11.36 -23.09
N ASN A 539 38.40 10.29 -22.45
CA ASN A 539 39.20 9.50 -21.49
C ASN A 539 39.39 8.04 -21.90
N SER A 540 38.78 7.57 -22.99
CA SER A 540 38.87 6.16 -23.36
C SER A 540 38.68 5.92 -24.85
N ILE A 541 39.29 4.86 -25.37
CA ILE A 541 39.09 4.39 -26.74
C ILE A 541 38.76 2.91 -26.69
N ALA A 542 37.64 2.53 -27.31
CA ALA A 542 37.27 1.14 -27.50
C ALA A 542 37.65 0.70 -28.91
N MET A 543 38.30 -0.45 -29.03
CA MET A 543 38.84 -0.98 -30.28
C MET A 543 38.42 -2.44 -30.45
N LYS A 544 38.19 -2.84 -31.70
CA LYS A 544 38.11 -4.26 -32.09
C LYS A 544 39.42 -4.68 -32.73
N VAL A 545 39.94 -5.82 -32.32
CA VAL A 545 41.23 -6.36 -32.77
C VAL A 545 41.01 -7.81 -33.17
N THR A 546 41.56 -8.19 -34.33
CA THR A 546 41.43 -9.57 -34.85
C THR A 546 42.31 -10.56 -34.10
N LYS A 547 43.38 -10.07 -33.48
CA LYS A 547 44.25 -10.87 -32.62
C LYS A 547 43.59 -11.09 -31.27
N SER A 548 43.51 -12.37 -30.87
CA SER A 548 43.10 -12.76 -29.52
C SER A 548 44.19 -12.41 -28.51
N PHE A 549 43.79 -11.78 -27.40
CA PHE A 549 44.67 -11.47 -26.28
C PHE A 549 44.10 -12.03 -24.99
N ARG A 550 44.92 -12.73 -24.21
CA ARG A 550 44.51 -13.16 -22.86
C ARG A 550 44.52 -11.94 -21.93
N GLU A 551 43.65 -11.93 -20.93
CA GLU A 551 43.62 -10.83 -19.94
C GLU A 551 45.00 -10.62 -19.30
N GLU A 552 45.68 -11.70 -18.93
CA GLU A 552 47.02 -11.69 -18.33
C GLU A 552 48.10 -11.04 -19.21
N GLU A 553 47.92 -11.01 -20.53
CA GLU A 553 48.91 -10.49 -21.47
C GLU A 553 48.90 -8.96 -21.57
N MET A 554 47.73 -8.35 -21.39
CA MET A 554 47.54 -6.93 -21.74
C MET A 554 46.78 -6.13 -20.69
N MET A 555 46.03 -6.76 -19.78
CA MET A 555 45.26 -6.02 -18.78
C MET A 555 46.17 -5.17 -17.89
N SER A 556 45.78 -3.92 -17.65
CA SER A 556 46.55 -2.91 -16.91
C SER A 556 47.91 -2.51 -17.51
N GLN A 557 48.28 -3.01 -18.70
CA GLN A 557 49.52 -2.62 -19.39
C GLN A 557 49.36 -1.28 -20.11
N TYR A 558 50.45 -0.51 -20.18
CA TYR A 558 50.52 0.66 -21.05
C TYR A 558 50.89 0.23 -22.49
N VAL A 559 50.15 0.75 -23.45
CA VAL A 559 50.32 0.49 -24.88
C VAL A 559 50.40 1.80 -25.64
N ARG A 560 51.13 1.81 -26.74
CA ARG A 560 51.20 2.97 -27.64
C ARG A 560 50.25 2.77 -28.82
N LEU A 561 49.31 3.70 -28.96
CA LEU A 561 48.30 3.71 -30.01
C LEU A 561 48.69 4.70 -31.10
N ASN A 562 48.60 4.27 -32.35
CA ASN A 562 48.78 5.13 -33.51
C ASN A 562 47.56 5.05 -34.44
N PHE A 563 46.89 6.19 -34.67
CA PHE A 563 45.71 6.31 -35.51
C PHE A 563 45.56 7.74 -36.05
N SER A 564 44.58 7.98 -36.92
CA SER A 564 44.33 9.31 -37.50
C SER A 564 42.91 9.78 -37.23
N LEU A 565 42.76 11.07 -36.91
CA LEU A 565 41.47 11.73 -36.74
C LEU A 565 41.28 12.84 -37.78
N PRO A 566 40.09 13.00 -38.37
CA PRO A 566 39.76 14.15 -39.21
C PRO A 566 39.97 15.48 -38.47
N CYS A 567 40.62 16.44 -39.14
CA CYS A 567 40.87 17.77 -38.61
C CYS A 567 41.03 18.76 -39.78
N GLU A 568 40.14 19.76 -39.86
CA GLU A 568 40.13 20.75 -40.95
C GLU A 568 41.40 21.61 -40.99
N GLU A 569 42.06 21.81 -39.85
CA GLU A 569 43.31 22.59 -39.74
C GLU A 569 44.56 21.76 -40.10
N GLY A 570 44.44 20.44 -40.26
CA GLY A 570 45.55 19.58 -40.64
C GLY A 570 45.89 19.71 -42.13
N GLU A 571 47.18 19.66 -42.49
CA GLU A 571 47.65 19.84 -43.89
C GLU A 571 46.96 18.90 -44.90
N ASN A 572 46.55 17.71 -44.46
CA ASN A 572 45.85 16.71 -45.28
C ASN A 572 44.40 16.45 -44.82
N GLY A 573 43.81 17.34 -44.03
CA GLY A 573 42.47 17.17 -43.46
C GLY A 573 42.39 16.16 -42.30
N TYR A 574 43.54 15.74 -41.74
CA TYR A 574 43.62 14.87 -40.58
C TYR A 574 44.84 15.18 -39.71
N VAL A 575 44.81 14.71 -38.47
CA VAL A 575 45.92 14.69 -37.52
C VAL A 575 46.25 13.26 -37.14
N ILE A 576 47.53 12.97 -36.90
CA ILE A 576 48.00 11.67 -36.42
C ILE A 576 48.06 11.72 -34.90
N MET A 577 47.38 10.77 -34.27
CA MET A 577 47.41 10.54 -32.84
C MET A 577 48.43 9.44 -32.56
N ASP A 578 49.51 9.77 -31.83
CA ASP A 578 50.50 8.80 -31.35
C ASP A 578 50.64 8.93 -29.84
N ILE A 579 49.86 8.11 -29.12
CA ILE A 579 49.54 8.32 -27.71
C ILE A 579 49.81 7.06 -26.89
N GLU A 580 50.19 7.24 -25.63
CA GLU A 580 50.29 6.15 -24.66
C GLU A 580 48.98 6.03 -23.88
N ALA A 581 48.49 4.80 -23.68
CA ALA A 581 47.22 4.53 -23.04
C ALA A 581 47.26 3.23 -22.25
N LYS A 582 46.50 3.16 -21.16
CA LYS A 582 46.46 1.98 -20.29
C LYS A 582 45.30 1.07 -20.66
N VAL A 583 45.53 -0.22 -20.86
CA VAL A 583 44.46 -1.19 -21.12
C VAL A 583 43.65 -1.40 -19.83
N THR A 584 42.34 -1.19 -19.91
CA THR A 584 41.43 -1.29 -18.75
C THR A 584 40.35 -2.35 -18.92
N TYR A 585 40.17 -2.90 -20.12
CA TYR A 585 39.23 -3.99 -20.36
C TYR A 585 39.60 -4.78 -21.60
N ILE A 586 39.44 -6.10 -21.52
CA ILE A 586 39.57 -7.03 -22.64
C ILE A 586 38.34 -7.93 -22.63
N GLY A 587 37.61 -7.96 -23.75
CA GLY A 587 36.43 -8.79 -23.93
C GLY A 587 36.56 -9.65 -25.17
N HIS A 588 36.08 -10.89 -25.10
CA HIS A 588 36.09 -11.80 -26.23
C HIS A 588 34.68 -11.88 -26.81
N THR A 589 34.59 -11.64 -28.12
CA THR A 589 33.39 -11.95 -28.91
C THR A 589 33.76 -13.02 -29.92
N ASP A 590 32.77 -13.70 -30.50
CA ASP A 590 33.01 -14.78 -31.47
C ASP A 590 33.80 -14.31 -32.70
N GLU A 591 33.77 -13.01 -33.02
CA GLU A 591 34.41 -12.44 -34.22
C GLU A 591 35.69 -11.65 -33.95
N TYR A 592 35.84 -11.04 -32.76
CA TYR A 592 36.99 -10.19 -32.44
C TYR A 592 37.23 -10.05 -30.93
N THR A 593 38.44 -9.59 -30.57
CA THR A 593 38.75 -9.16 -29.20
C THR A 593 38.51 -7.66 -29.05
N LYS A 594 37.62 -7.29 -28.14
CA LYS A 594 37.35 -5.90 -27.75
C LYS A 594 38.39 -5.48 -26.73
N ILE A 595 39.14 -4.43 -27.02
CA ILE A 595 40.10 -3.82 -26.09
C ILE A 595 39.63 -2.40 -25.78
N VAL A 596 39.57 -2.04 -24.51
CA VAL A 596 39.34 -0.65 -24.08
C VAL A 596 40.59 -0.15 -23.39
N VAL A 597 41.01 1.06 -23.79
CA VAL A 597 42.11 1.76 -23.14
C VAL A 597 41.59 3.01 -22.43
N SER A 598 42.27 3.38 -21.34
CA SER A 598 42.14 4.66 -20.64
C SER A 598 43.23 5.62 -21.11
N LEU A 599 42.83 6.86 -21.39
CA LEU A 599 43.68 7.97 -21.78
C LEU A 599 44.00 8.79 -20.52
N GLU A 600 45.00 8.34 -19.75
CA GLU A 600 45.44 9.07 -18.56
C GLU A 600 46.39 10.21 -18.98
N ASN A 601 46.01 11.47 -18.68
CA ASN A 601 46.84 12.67 -18.91
C ASN A 601 47.37 12.84 -20.34
N LEU A 602 46.45 12.88 -21.32
CA LEU A 602 46.81 13.06 -22.72
C LEU A 602 47.57 14.39 -22.95
N PRO A 603 48.80 14.38 -23.48
CA PRO A 603 49.61 15.60 -23.61
C PRO A 603 49.16 16.46 -24.78
N LYS A 604 49.37 17.77 -24.67
CA LYS A 604 49.19 18.71 -25.79
C LYS A 604 50.13 18.37 -26.96
N PRO A 605 49.67 18.44 -28.23
CA PRO A 605 48.35 18.95 -28.68
C PRO A 605 47.25 17.87 -28.84
N TYR A 606 47.48 16.63 -28.40
CA TYR A 606 46.57 15.51 -28.68
C TYR A 606 45.22 15.62 -27.94
N ASP A 607 45.21 16.22 -26.76
CA ASP A 607 43.99 16.58 -26.02
C ASP A 607 43.09 17.53 -26.82
N ASP A 608 43.65 18.62 -27.36
CA ASP A 608 42.93 19.60 -28.15
C ASP A 608 42.35 18.97 -29.43
N TYR A 609 43.14 18.12 -30.11
CA TYR A 609 42.68 17.39 -31.29
C TYR A 609 41.51 16.46 -30.98
N LEU A 610 41.61 15.70 -29.89
CA LEU A 610 40.56 14.78 -29.46
C LEU A 610 39.27 15.54 -29.11
N LEU A 611 39.37 16.62 -28.32
CA LEU A 611 38.23 17.44 -27.92
C LEU A 611 37.50 18.06 -29.13
N ARG A 612 38.26 18.61 -30.09
CA ARG A 612 37.69 19.19 -31.31
C ARG A 612 37.00 18.14 -32.18
N TYR A 613 37.62 16.98 -32.35
CA TYR A 613 37.01 15.86 -33.08
C TYR A 613 35.70 15.42 -32.42
N MET A 614 35.70 15.23 -31.10
CA MET A 614 34.51 14.86 -30.32
C MET A 614 33.37 15.88 -30.53
N TYR A 615 33.67 17.17 -30.38
CA TYR A 615 32.69 18.25 -30.55
C TYR A 615 32.11 18.31 -31.97
N THR A 616 32.97 18.19 -32.98
CA THR A 616 32.55 18.20 -34.39
C THR A 616 31.66 17.00 -34.69
N ARG A 617 32.06 15.81 -34.24
CA ARG A 617 31.28 14.59 -34.45
C ARG A 617 29.92 14.63 -33.75
N GLN A 618 29.86 15.19 -32.54
CA GLN A 618 28.57 15.40 -31.85
C GLN A 618 27.64 16.31 -32.66
N LYS A 619 28.14 17.42 -33.20
CA LYS A 619 27.35 18.32 -34.08
C LYS A 619 26.85 17.61 -35.34
N GLU A 620 27.70 16.79 -35.97
CA GLU A 620 27.32 16.00 -37.13
C GLU A 620 26.17 15.04 -36.80
N LEU A 621 26.29 14.30 -35.70
CA LEU A 621 25.27 13.35 -35.26
C LEU A 621 23.94 14.05 -34.95
N ILE A 622 23.96 15.20 -34.26
CA ILE A 622 22.75 15.99 -34.01
C ILE A 622 22.12 16.46 -35.33
N SER A 623 22.93 16.91 -36.28
CA SER A 623 22.47 17.36 -37.60
C SER A 623 21.90 16.22 -38.45
N GLU A 624 22.47 15.02 -38.31
CA GLU A 624 21.97 13.78 -38.91
C GLU A 624 20.56 13.45 -38.39
N ILE A 625 20.38 13.43 -37.06
CA ILE A 625 19.07 13.19 -36.45
C ILE A 625 18.07 14.26 -36.88
N ARG A 626 18.44 15.56 -36.85
CA ARG A 626 17.57 16.66 -37.29
C ARG A 626 17.12 16.54 -38.74
N ARG A 627 17.97 16.04 -39.64
CA ARG A 627 17.59 15.80 -41.04
C ARG A 627 16.63 14.62 -41.15
N ALA A 628 16.86 13.56 -40.38
CA ALA A 628 15.97 12.41 -40.37
C ALA A 628 14.59 12.75 -39.80
N THR A 629 14.50 13.59 -38.77
CA THR A 629 13.23 14.03 -38.18
C THR A 629 12.45 15.00 -39.08
N LYS A 630 13.12 15.79 -39.94
CA LYS A 630 12.45 16.67 -40.92
C LYS A 630 11.56 15.92 -41.92
N ALA A 631 11.88 14.65 -42.24
CA ALA A 631 11.03 13.83 -43.10
C ALA A 631 9.65 13.54 -42.48
N TYR A 632 9.55 13.70 -41.15
CA TYR A 632 8.33 13.51 -40.40
C TYR A 632 7.61 14.81 -40.07
N ASN A 633 8.13 16.01 -40.36
CA ASN A 633 7.43 17.27 -40.07
C ASN A 633 6.49 17.66 -41.20
#